data_AF-A0A5E4KCR4-F1
#
_entry.id   AF-A0A5E4KCR4-F1
#
_cell.length_a   1.000
_cell.length_b   1.000
_cell.length_c   1.000
_cell.angle_alpha   90.00
_cell.angle_beta   90.00
_cell.angle_gamma   90.00
#
_symmetry.space_group_name_H-M   'P 1'
#
loop_
_entity.id
_entity.type
_entity.pdbx_description
1 polymer ?
#
loop_
_entity_poly.entity_id
_entity_poly.type
_entity_poly.pdbx_seq_one_letter_code
_entity_poly.pdbx_strand_id
1 'polypeptide(L)' 'MSSICIEATNENKLTVEEYVRYIKIKEHIQQVLENAKIEDALRSAEDSISGLTIDLTIKYSIDK' A
#
# COMPACT_ATOMS: atom_id res chain seq x y z
N MET A 1 -11.24 -11.64 3.54
CA MET A 1 -11.21 -10.18 3.31
C MET A 1 -9.77 -9.82 3.04
N SER A 2 -9.47 -9.42 1.81
CA SER A 2 -8.13 -8.99 1.41
C SER A 2 -8.05 -7.49 1.69
N SER A 3 -7.18 -7.04 2.59
CA SER A 3 -7.00 -5.62 2.88
C SER A 3 -5.58 -5.21 2.51
N ILE A 4 -5.46 -4.15 1.72
CA ILE A 4 -4.15 -3.55 1.40
C ILE A 4 -3.61 -2.90 2.68
N CYS A 5 -2.52 -3.43 3.22
CA CYS A 5 -1.79 -2.82 4.35
C CYS A 5 -0.70 -1.90 3.80
N ILE A 6 -0.72 -0.62 4.19
CA ILE A 6 0.36 0.33 3.88
C ILE A 6 1.14 0.58 5.17
N GLU A 7 2.40 0.12 5.19
CA GLU A 7 3.33 0.25 6.30
C GLU A 7 4.49 1.19 5.94
N ALA A 8 4.91 2.04 6.89
CA ALA A 8 6.07 2.91 6.75
C ALA A 8 7.14 2.56 7.79
N THR A 9 8.40 2.47 7.36
CA THR A 9 9.51 2.01 8.20
C THR A 9 10.15 3.09 9.07
N ASN A 10 9.77 4.36 8.88
CA ASN A 10 10.35 5.53 9.56
C ASN A 10 9.30 6.57 10.00
N GLU A 11 8.03 6.18 10.12
CA GLU A 11 6.90 7.03 10.54
C GLU A 11 7.18 7.74 11.88
N ASN A 12 7.83 7.03 12.79
CA ASN A 12 8.28 7.47 14.12
C ASN A 12 9.43 8.50 14.09
N LYS A 13 9.97 8.86 12.93
CA LYS A 13 10.96 9.93 12.77
C LYS A 13 10.35 11.24 12.22
N LEU A 14 9.05 11.25 11.92
CA LEU A 14 8.37 12.42 11.36
C LEU A 14 8.01 13.41 12.46
N THR A 15 8.15 14.71 12.17
CA THR A 15 7.50 15.76 12.96
C THR A 15 5.98 15.67 12.80
N VAL A 16 5.22 16.33 13.69
CA VAL A 16 3.75 16.35 13.63
C VAL A 16 3.24 16.87 12.27
N GLU A 17 3.88 17.90 11.71
CA GLU A 17 3.50 18.43 10.40
C GLU A 17 3.77 17.44 9.26
N GLU A 18 4.92 16.76 9.30
CA GLU A 18 5.28 15.73 8.32
C GLU A 18 4.38 14.51 8.44
N TYR A 19 3.95 14.16 9.66
CA TYR A 19 3.00 13.09 9.92
C TYR A 19 1.63 13.35 9.26
N VAL A 20 1.11 14.57 9.41
CA VAL A 20 -0.14 14.97 8.74
C VAL A 20 -0.03 14.89 7.22
N ARG A 21 1.14 15.24 6.65
CA ARG A 21 1.40 15.07 5.21
C ARG A 21 1.50 13.58 4.82
N TYR A 22 2.14 12.77 5.65
CA TYR A 22 2.25 11.34 5.46
C TYR A 22 0.88 10.66 5.42
N ILE A 23 -0.06 11.01 6.32
CA ILE A 23 -1.43 10.48 6.28
C ILE A 23 -2.08 10.76 4.92
N LYS A 24 -1.97 11.99 4.40
CA LYS A 24 -2.52 12.36 3.09
C LYS A 24 -1.89 11.56 1.95
N ILE A 25 -0.57 11.33 2.02
CA ILE A 25 0.14 10.49 1.04
C ILE A 25 -0.36 9.05 1.11
N LYS A 26 -0.52 8.50 2.32
CA LYS A 26 -1.04 7.15 2.56
C LYS A 26 -2.45 6.97 1.99
N GLU A 27 -3.35 7.90 2.27
CA GLU A 27 -4.72 7.92 1.72
C GLU A 27 -4.71 7.97 0.18
N HIS A 28 -3.85 8.82 -0.39
CA HIS A 28 -3.76 8.93 -1.85
C HIS A 28 -3.23 7.64 -2.50
N ILE A 29 -2.20 7.01 -1.92
CA ILE A 29 -1.68 5.72 -2.39
C ILE A 29 -2.76 4.64 -2.31
N GLN A 30 -3.52 4.59 -1.21
CA GLN A 30 -4.61 3.64 -1.06
C GLN A 30 -5.65 3.81 -2.18
N GLN A 31 -6.08 5.05 -2.46
CA GLN A 31 -6.99 5.35 -3.56
C GLN A 31 -6.44 4.92 -4.93
N VAL A 32 -5.14 5.13 -5.19
CA VAL A 32 -4.51 4.70 -6.45
C VAL A 32 -4.56 3.17 -6.59
N LEU A 33 -4.26 2.44 -5.52
CA LEU A 33 -4.27 0.97 -5.52
C LEU A 33 -5.69 0.41 -5.68
N GLU A 34 -6.69 1.02 -5.03
CA GLU A 34 -8.11 0.70 -5.18
C GLU A 34 -8.59 0.98 -6.62
N ASN A 35 -8.27 2.15 -7.18
CA ASN A 35 -8.65 2.52 -8.54
C ASN A 35 -7.99 1.63 -9.60
N ALA A 36 -6.75 1.19 -9.37
CA ALA A 36 -6.06 0.24 -10.23
C ALA A 36 -6.63 -1.18 -10.14
N LYS A 37 -7.60 -1.43 -9.24
CA LYS A 37 -8.23 -2.73 -9.02
C LYS A 37 -7.22 -3.85 -8.82
N ILE A 38 -6.11 -3.56 -8.12
CA ILE A 38 -5.04 -4.54 -7.92
C ILE A 38 -5.56 -5.78 -7.21
N GLU A 39 -6.50 -5.63 -6.28
CA GLU A 39 -7.16 -6.76 -5.61
C GLU A 39 -7.90 -7.66 -6.61
N ASP A 40 -8.67 -7.07 -7.55
CA ASP A 40 -9.37 -7.83 -8.58
C ASP A 40 -8.38 -8.48 -9.56
N ALA A 41 -7.30 -7.78 -9.92
CA ALA A 41 -6.26 -8.32 -10.79
C ALA A 41 -5.56 -9.53 -10.15
N LEU A 42 -5.24 -9.45 -8.87
CA LEU A 42 -4.64 -10.56 -8.11
C LEU A 42 -5.63 -11.73 -7.95
N ARG A 43 -6.91 -11.45 -7.67
CA ARG A 43 -7.98 -12.47 -7.59
C ARG A 43 -8.25 -13.15 -8.92
N SER A 44 -8.19 -12.42 -10.04
CA SER A 44 -8.42 -12.97 -11.37
C SER A 44 -7.33 -13.95 -11.83
N ALA A 45 -6.15 -13.91 -11.22
CA ALA A 45 -5.08 -14.88 -11.43
C ALA A 45 -5.19 -16.11 -10.51
N GLU A 46 -6.20 -16.16 -9.64
CA GLU A 46 -6.30 -17.06 -8.49
C GLU A 46 -7.24 -18.26 -8.73
N ASP A 47 -7.39 -18.72 -9.98
CA ASP A 47 -8.25 -19.88 -10.30
C ASP A 47 -7.70 -21.23 -9.77
N SER A 48 -6.50 -21.29 -9.16
CA SER A 48 -5.87 -22.60 -8.87
C SER A 48 -4.86 -22.67 -7.70
N ILE A 49 -4.73 -21.65 -6.83
CA ILE A 49 -3.71 -21.71 -5.76
C ILE A 49 -4.32 -21.40 -4.39
N SER A 50 -4.59 -22.44 -3.61
CA SER A 50 -4.97 -22.33 -2.20
C SER A 50 -3.74 -22.10 -1.32
N GLY A 51 -3.73 -21.01 -0.54
CA GLY A 51 -2.71 -20.77 0.50
C GLY A 51 -1.45 -20.02 0.04
N LEU A 52 -1.48 -19.37 -1.13
CA LEU A 52 -0.41 -18.48 -1.57
C LEU A 52 -0.59 -17.09 -0.98
N THR A 53 0.44 -16.60 -0.28
CA THR A 53 0.54 -15.20 0.13
C THR A 53 1.49 -14.49 -0.83
N ILE A 54 1.01 -13.42 -1.48
CA ILE A 54 1.84 -12.57 -2.35
C ILE A 54 2.04 -11.23 -1.64
N ASP A 55 3.28 -10.95 -1.24
CA ASP A 55 3.66 -9.67 -0.67
C ASP A 55 4.14 -8.72 -1.77
N LEU A 56 3.31 -7.73 -2.14
CA LEU A 56 3.68 -6.68 -3.10
C LEU A 56 4.28 -5.49 -2.35
N THR A 57 5.60 -5.28 -2.46
CA THR A 57 6.28 -4.13 -1.84
C THR A 57 6.52 -3.03 -2.87
N ILE A 58 5.91 -1.87 -2.70
CA ILE A 58 6.18 -0.67 -3.49
C ILE A 58 7.09 0.26 -2.67
N LYS A 59 8.34 0.43 -3.11
CA LYS A 59 9.29 1.34 -2.46
C LYS A 59 9.36 2.66 -3.23
N TYR A 60 8.99 3.75 -2.57
CA TYR A 60 9.14 5.11 -3.07
C TYR A 60 10.02 5.90 -2.09
N SER A 61 10.98 6.66 -2.62
CA SER A 61 11.86 7.54 -1.82
C SER A 61 11.69 8.96 -2.32
N ILE A 62 11.49 9.89 -1.39
CA ILE A 62 11.56 11.32 -1.69
C ILE A 62 12.99 11.75 -1.36
N ASP A 63 13.86 11.76 -2.36
CA ASP A 63 15.09 12.53 -2.28
C ASP A 63 14.74 14.01 -2.45
N LYS A 64 15.17 14.85 -1.52
CA LYS A 64 15.08 16.31 -1.65
C LYS A 64 16.33 16.85 -2.32
#